data_AF-A0A378FVF9-F1
#
_entry.id   AF-A0A378FVF9-F1
#
_cell.length_a   1.000
_cell.length_b   1.000
_cell.length_c   1.000
_cell.angle_alpha   90.00
_cell.angle_beta   90.00
_cell.angle_gamma   90.00
#
_symmetry.space_group_name_H-M   'P 1'
#
loop_
_entity.id
_entity.type
_entity.pdbx_description
1 polymer ?
#
loop_
_entity_poly.entity_id
_entity_poly.type
_entity_poly.pdbx_seq_one_letter_code
_entity_poly.pdbx_strand_id
1 'polypeptide(L)'
;MPIGSKVELGLLRDGKPVTVTVELQQSNQTQVDSSTIFNGIEGAEMSNKGQDKGVVVNNVKAGTPAAQIGLKKGDVIVGANQQPVKNIADLRKIFDAKPSVLALNIQRGDASIYLLLQ
;
A
#
# COMPACT_ATOMS: atom_id res chain seq x y z
N MET A 1 -8.82 12.40 15.41
CA MET A 1 -7.93 12.84 16.52
C MET A 1 -6.51 12.92 15.99
N PRO A 2 -5.70 13.90 16.39
CA PRO A 2 -4.31 13.99 15.95
C PRO A 2 -3.47 12.83 16.50
N ILE A 3 -2.45 12.42 15.75
CA ILE A 3 -1.44 11.44 16.18
C ILE A 3 -0.74 11.92 17.47
N GLY A 4 -0.43 11.01 18.40
CA GLY A 4 0.12 11.34 19.72
C GLY A 4 -0.93 11.72 20.78
N SER A 5 -2.23 11.65 20.45
CA SER A 5 -3.28 11.87 21.44
C SER A 5 -3.34 10.71 22.43
N LYS A 6 -3.32 11.02 23.74
CA LYS A 6 -3.51 10.05 24.81
C LYS A 6 -5.00 9.81 25.04
N VAL A 7 -5.41 8.55 25.04
CA VAL A 7 -6.78 8.11 25.29
C VAL A 7 -6.78 7.20 26.51
N GLU A 8 -7.70 7.44 27.44
CA GLU A 8 -7.89 6.56 28.60
C GLU A 8 -8.93 5.49 28.27
N LEU A 9 -8.55 4.23 28.43
CA LEU A 9 -9.43 3.09 28.22
C LEU A 9 -9.68 2.40 29.56
N GLY A 10 -10.95 2.34 29.96
CA GLY A 10 -11.39 1.48 31.06
C GLY A 10 -11.51 0.04 30.59
N LEU A 11 -10.76 -0.86 31.20
CA LEU A 11 -10.77 -2.30 30.96
C LEU A 11 -11.28 -3.01 32.22
N LEU A 12 -11.91 -4.17 32.07
CA LEU A 12 -12.23 -5.05 33.19
C LEU A 12 -11.40 -6.33 33.02
N ARG A 13 -10.46 -6.61 33.94
CA ARG A 13 -9.61 -7.81 33.91
C ARG A 13 -9.77 -8.56 35.23
N ASP A 14 -10.12 -9.84 35.16
CA ASP A 14 -10.40 -10.70 36.33
C ASP A 14 -11.48 -10.12 37.27
N GLY A 15 -12.50 -9.46 36.70
CA GLY A 15 -13.60 -8.84 37.44
C GLY A 15 -13.26 -7.50 38.13
N LYS A 16 -12.03 -7.00 37.97
CA LYS A 16 -11.60 -5.69 38.52
C LYS A 16 -11.47 -4.65 37.40
N PRO A 17 -11.96 -3.41 37.60
CA PRO A 17 -11.75 -2.32 36.66
C PRO A 17 -10.28 -1.85 36.68
N VAL A 18 -9.69 -1.67 35.51
CA VAL A 18 -8.32 -1.26 35.24
C VAL A 18 -8.36 -0.16 34.19
N THR A 19 -7.83 1.03 34.48
CA THR A 19 -7.71 2.11 33.49
C THR A 19 -6.32 2.08 32.88
N VAL A 20 -6.23 2.07 31.56
CA VAL A 20 -4.96 2.12 30.82
C VAL A 20 -4.95 3.35 29.92
N THR A 21 -3.94 4.20 30.07
CA THR A 21 -3.67 5.30 29.15
C THR A 21 -2.93 4.74 27.93
N VAL A 22 -3.56 4.81 26.77
CA VAL A 22 -2.95 4.43 25.48
C VAL A 22 -2.61 5.70 24.70
N GLU A 23 -1.45 5.70 24.05
CA GLU A 23 -1.09 6.76 23.12
C GLU A 23 -1.47 6.31 21.70
N LEU A 24 -2.27 7.14 21.01
CA LEU A 24 -2.64 6.89 19.62
C LEU A 24 -1.42 7.09 18.73
N GLN A 25 -0.74 5.98 18.44
CA GLN A 25 0.32 5.94 17.44
C GLN A 25 -0.27 5.95 16.04
N GLN A 26 0.44 6.57 15.10
CA GLN A 26 0.13 6.43 13.69
C GLN A 26 0.15 4.95 13.32
N SER A 27 -0.96 4.44 12.81
CA SER A 27 -1.06 3.06 12.36
C SER A 27 0.05 2.79 11.34
N ASN A 28 0.94 1.84 11.62
CA ASN A 28 1.83 1.26 10.60
C ASN A 28 1.06 0.43 9.55
N GLN A 29 -0.26 0.57 9.49
CA GLN A 29 -1.10 0.12 8.38
C GLN A 29 -0.86 1.04 7.17
N THR A 30 0.35 0.97 6.64
CA THR A 30 0.64 1.36 5.25
C THR A 30 0.16 0.29 4.27
N GLN A 31 -0.53 -0.77 4.74
CA GLN A 31 -1.22 -1.72 3.90
C GLN A 31 -2.52 -1.10 3.44
N VAL A 32 -2.47 -0.57 2.23
CA VAL A 32 -3.66 -0.15 1.50
C VAL A 32 -4.17 -1.37 0.76
N ASP A 33 -5.39 -1.80 1.07
CA ASP A 33 -6.11 -2.74 0.22
C ASP A 33 -6.31 -2.09 -1.16
N SER A 34 -5.69 -2.65 -2.19
CA SER A 34 -5.73 -2.06 -3.54
C SER A 34 -7.13 -2.02 -4.14
N SER A 35 -8.07 -2.81 -3.60
CA SER A 35 -9.45 -2.95 -4.09
C SER A 35 -10.30 -1.69 -4.01
N THR A 36 -9.92 -0.68 -3.22
CA THR A 36 -10.66 0.59 -3.16
C THR A 36 -9.96 1.74 -3.89
N ILE A 37 -8.75 1.53 -4.41
CA ILE A 37 -7.86 2.63 -4.81
C ILE A 37 -7.32 2.48 -6.23
N PHE A 38 -7.17 1.25 -6.72
CA PHE A 38 -6.48 1.00 -7.97
C PHE A 38 -7.25 0.01 -8.85
N ASN A 39 -8.06 0.55 -9.76
CA ASN A 39 -8.77 -0.27 -10.74
C ASN A 39 -7.76 -1.00 -11.65
N GLY A 40 -7.95 -2.31 -11.83
CA GLY A 40 -7.13 -3.18 -12.67
C GLY A 40 -5.91 -3.80 -11.99
N ILE A 41 -5.63 -3.47 -10.71
CA ILE A 41 -4.63 -4.16 -9.88
C ILE A 41 -5.19 -4.56 -8.51
N GLU A 42 -6.46 -4.91 -8.47
CA GLU A 42 -7.14 -5.39 -7.28
C GLU A 42 -6.48 -6.68 -6.77
N GLY A 43 -6.46 -6.84 -5.45
CA GLY A 43 -5.88 -8.02 -4.79
C GLY A 43 -4.37 -7.96 -4.55
N ALA A 44 -3.70 -6.86 -4.91
CA ALA A 44 -2.36 -6.56 -4.41
C ALA A 44 -2.44 -5.90 -3.01
N GLU A 45 -1.58 -6.30 -2.09
CA GLU A 45 -1.36 -5.60 -0.82
C GLU A 45 -0.03 -4.86 -0.92
N MET A 46 -0.06 -3.54 -0.78
CA MET A 46 1.09 -2.68 -1.04
C MET A 46 1.42 -1.80 0.17
N SER A 47 2.70 -1.47 0.35
CA SER A 47 3.19 -0.53 1.37
C SER A 47 4.34 0.34 0.83
N ASN A 48 4.70 1.42 1.51
CA ASN A 48 5.86 2.24 1.13
C ASN A 48 7.17 1.51 1.46
N LYS A 49 8.12 1.50 0.51
CA LYS A 49 9.47 0.94 0.71
C LYS A 49 10.38 1.97 1.38
N GLY A 50 10.14 2.24 2.66
CA GLY A 50 10.88 3.30 3.38
C GLY A 50 10.63 4.69 2.81
N GLN A 51 11.50 5.66 3.13
CA GLN A 51 11.36 7.03 2.63
C GLN A 51 11.81 7.14 1.17
N ASP A 52 10.87 7.51 0.30
CA ASP A 52 11.06 7.82 -1.10
C ASP A 52 11.68 6.74 -2.00
N LYS A 53 11.58 5.46 -1.62
CA LYS A 53 12.11 4.34 -2.43
C LYS A 53 11.05 3.54 -3.18
N GLY A 54 9.85 4.09 -3.33
CA GLY A 54 8.75 3.49 -4.09
C GLY A 54 7.79 2.67 -3.23
N VAL A 55 7.01 1.84 -3.90
CA VAL A 55 5.93 1.05 -3.29
C VAL A 55 6.25 -0.43 -3.42
N VAL A 56 6.34 -1.14 -2.29
CA VAL A 56 6.59 -2.58 -2.27
C VAL A 56 5.26 -3.35 -2.26
N VAL A 57 5.22 -4.42 -3.04
CA VAL A 57 4.12 -5.39 -3.08
C VAL A 57 4.39 -6.47 -2.03
N ASN A 58 3.62 -6.45 -0.95
CA ASN A 58 3.76 -7.37 0.17
C ASN A 58 3.12 -8.73 -0.13
N ASN A 59 2.02 -8.71 -0.87
CA ASN A 59 1.24 -9.89 -1.21
C ASN A 59 0.43 -9.64 -2.48
N VAL A 60 0.12 -10.72 -3.21
CA VAL A 60 -0.80 -10.69 -4.35
C VAL A 60 -1.70 -11.91 -4.26
N LYS A 61 -3.01 -11.68 -4.21
CA LYS A 61 -4.01 -12.76 -4.17
C LYS A 61 -4.09 -13.44 -5.53
N ALA A 62 -4.14 -14.76 -5.54
CA ALA A 62 -4.29 -15.53 -6.78
C ALA A 62 -5.66 -15.27 -7.42
N GLY A 63 -5.71 -15.28 -8.76
CA GLY A 63 -6.95 -15.08 -9.51
C GLY A 63 -7.47 -13.64 -9.51
N THR A 64 -6.70 -12.66 -9.03
CA THR A 64 -7.09 -11.24 -9.09
C THR A 64 -6.42 -10.50 -10.25
N PRO A 65 -6.92 -9.33 -10.65
CA PRO A 65 -6.33 -8.52 -11.72
C PRO A 65 -4.84 -8.23 -11.52
N ALA A 66 -4.41 -7.95 -10.29
CA ALA A 66 -2.98 -7.81 -9.95
C ALA A 66 -2.16 -9.06 -10.33
N ALA A 67 -2.66 -10.25 -10.05
CA ALA A 67 -1.99 -11.50 -10.44
C ALA A 67 -1.99 -11.69 -11.97
N GLN A 68 -3.09 -11.32 -12.64
CA GLN A 68 -3.25 -11.46 -14.09
C GLN A 68 -2.27 -10.58 -14.87
N ILE A 69 -2.01 -9.35 -14.41
CA ILE A 69 -0.99 -8.49 -15.03
C ILE A 69 0.44 -8.95 -14.70
N GLY A 70 0.61 -9.97 -13.87
CA GLY A 70 1.91 -10.55 -13.52
C GLY A 70 2.61 -9.84 -12.36
N LEU A 71 1.89 -9.07 -11.54
CA LEU A 71 2.41 -8.50 -10.29
C LEU A 71 2.72 -9.64 -9.31
N LYS A 72 3.82 -9.54 -8.58
CA LYS A 72 4.28 -10.56 -7.62
C LYS A 72 4.70 -9.95 -6.31
N LYS A 73 4.64 -10.76 -5.26
CA LYS A 73 5.24 -10.42 -3.96
C LYS A 73 6.73 -10.10 -4.13
N GLY A 74 7.18 -9.01 -3.50
CA GLY A 74 8.56 -8.53 -3.57
C GLY A 74 8.82 -7.54 -4.71
N ASP A 75 7.84 -7.32 -5.60
CA ASP A 75 7.91 -6.27 -6.60
C ASP A 75 7.99 -4.90 -5.93
N VAL A 76 8.80 -4.01 -6.48
CA VAL A 76 8.90 -2.62 -6.05
C VAL A 76 8.52 -1.71 -7.22
N ILE A 77 7.39 -1.03 -7.11
CA ILE A 77 6.94 -0.05 -8.07
C ILE A 77 7.73 1.24 -7.83
N VAL A 78 8.53 1.62 -8.82
CA VAL A 78 9.39 2.82 -8.78
C VAL A 78 8.92 3.90 -9.76
N GLY A 79 7.98 3.57 -10.65
CA GLY A 79 7.37 4.53 -11.55
C GLY A 79 6.10 4.01 -12.19
N ALA A 80 5.31 4.92 -12.75
CA ALA A 80 4.16 4.61 -13.59
C ALA A 80 4.01 5.68 -14.67
N ASN A 81 3.76 5.28 -15.93
CA ASN A 81 3.61 6.20 -17.07
C ASN A 81 4.74 7.24 -17.20
N GLN A 82 5.99 6.79 -17.03
CA GLN A 82 7.19 7.64 -17.04
C GLN A 82 7.28 8.67 -15.90
N GLN A 83 6.35 8.61 -14.93
CA GLN A 83 6.40 9.42 -13.73
C GLN A 83 7.03 8.62 -12.58
N PRO A 84 7.95 9.22 -11.81
CA PRO A 84 8.56 8.55 -10.66
C PRO A 84 7.53 8.37 -9.55
N VAL A 85 7.53 7.19 -8.93
CA VAL A 85 6.66 6.85 -7.81
C VAL A 85 7.54 6.63 -6.58
N LYS A 86 7.42 7.53 -5.60
CA LYS A 86 8.22 7.47 -4.37
C LYS A 86 7.46 6.82 -3.21
N ASN A 87 6.13 6.90 -3.26
CA ASN A 87 5.22 6.41 -2.24
C ASN A 87 3.83 6.11 -2.85
N ILE A 88 2.95 5.51 -2.05
CA ILE A 88 1.58 5.16 -2.48
C ILE A 88 0.75 6.38 -2.89
N ALA A 89 1.01 7.57 -2.31
CA ALA A 89 0.25 8.77 -2.68
C ALA A 89 0.59 9.22 -4.10
N ASP A 90 1.85 9.11 -4.53
CA ASP A 90 2.25 9.39 -5.91
C ASP A 90 1.61 8.38 -6.87
N LEU A 91 1.63 7.09 -6.51
CA LEU A 91 0.98 6.05 -7.30
C LEU A 91 -0.52 6.36 -7.47
N ARG A 92 -1.21 6.73 -6.37
CA ARG A 92 -2.63 7.09 -6.40
C ARG A 92 -2.92 8.25 -7.35
N LYS A 93 -2.12 9.30 -7.33
CA LYS A 93 -2.30 10.45 -8.24
C LYS A 93 -2.27 10.05 -9.72
N ILE A 94 -1.42 9.09 -10.07
CA ILE A 94 -1.30 8.61 -11.45
C ILE A 94 -2.54 7.82 -11.86
N PHE A 95 -3.08 6.99 -10.96
CA PHE A 95 -4.32 6.26 -11.20
C PHE A 95 -5.54 7.17 -11.23
N ASP A 96 -5.60 8.21 -10.40
CA ASP A 96 -6.69 9.19 -10.37
C ASP A 96 -6.83 9.95 -11.71
N ALA A 97 -5.73 10.11 -12.44
CA ALA A 97 -5.73 10.68 -13.79
C ALA A 97 -6.41 9.77 -14.84
N LYS A 98 -6.75 8.51 -14.48
CA LYS A 98 -7.41 7.51 -15.33
C LYS A 98 -6.82 7.44 -16.74
N PRO A 99 -5.51 7.17 -16.87
CA PRO A 99 -4.89 7.06 -18.17
C PRO A 99 -5.48 5.85 -18.92
N SER A 100 -5.59 5.97 -20.24
CA SER A 100 -6.08 4.88 -21.11
C SER A 100 -5.12 3.69 -21.19
N VAL A 101 -3.84 3.89 -20.84
CA VAL A 101 -2.86 2.82 -20.67
C VAL A 101 -2.01 3.16 -19.46
N LEU A 102 -1.77 2.18 -18.61
CA LEU A 102 -0.89 2.29 -17.45
C LEU A 102 0.32 1.37 -17.63
N ALA A 103 1.51 1.96 -17.62
CA ALA A 103 2.79 1.27 -17.67
C ALA A 103 3.49 1.40 -16.33
N LEU A 104 3.45 0.33 -15.52
CA LEU A 104 4.14 0.27 -14.23
C LEU A 104 5.60 -0.11 -14.45
N ASN A 105 6.52 0.71 -13.94
CA ASN A 105 7.94 0.37 -13.83
C ASN A 105 8.21 -0.29 -12.48
N ILE A 106 8.64 -1.55 -12.53
CA ILE A 106 8.81 -2.41 -11.37
C ILE A 106 10.24 -2.91 -11.30
N GLN A 107 10.82 -2.89 -10.10
CA GLN A 107 12.04 -3.62 -9.78
C GLN A 107 11.68 -4.96 -9.13
N ARG A 108 12.13 -6.06 -9.75
CA ARG A 108 11.93 -7.43 -9.28
C ARG A 108 13.30 -8.09 -9.12
N GLY A 109 13.76 -8.21 -7.87
CA GLY A 109 15.16 -8.55 -7.61
C GLY A 109 16.07 -7.45 -8.21
N ASP A 110 17.00 -7.86 -9.07
CA ASP A 110 17.92 -6.95 -9.75
C ASP A 110 17.43 -6.49 -11.14
N ALA A 111 16.29 -7.01 -11.60
CA ALA A 111 15.73 -6.69 -12.90
C ALA A 111 14.71 -5.54 -12.81
N SER A 112 14.72 -4.64 -13.80
CA SER A 112 13.64 -3.66 -14.03
C SER A 112 12.71 -4.18 -15.13
N ILE A 113 11.42 -4.22 -14.85
CA ILE A 113 10.38 -4.79 -15.73
C ILE A 113 9.26 -3.76 -15.87
N TYR A 114 8.64 -3.72 -17.04
CA TYR A 114 7.42 -2.96 -17.26
C TYR A 114 6.21 -3.90 -17.32
N LEU A 115 5.18 -3.60 -16.53
CA LEU A 115 3.86 -4.23 -16.66
C LEU A 115 2.88 -3.23 -17.27
N LEU A 116 2.13 -3.67 -18.27
CA LEU A 116 1.15 -2.85 -18.96
C LEU A 116 -0.26 -3.28 -18.55
N LEU A 117 -1.10 -2.30 -18.27
CA LEU A 117 -2.52 -2.42 -18.01
C LEU A 117 -3.26 -1.48 -18.97
N GLN A 118 -4.36 -1.98 -19.55
CA GLN A 118 -5.22 -1.26 -20.50
C GLN A 118 -6.64 -1.15 -19.95
#